data_AF-A0A846PAN8-F1
#
_entry.id   AF-A0A846PAN8-F1
#
_cell.length_a   1.000
_cell.length_b   1.000
_cell.length_c   1.000
_cell.angle_alpha   90.00
_cell.angle_beta   90.00
_cell.angle_gamma   90.00
#
_symmetry.space_group_name_H-M   'P 1'
#
loop_
_entity.id
_entity.type
_entity.pdbx_description
1 polymer ?
#
loop_
_entity_poly.entity_id
_entity_poly.type
_entity_poly.pdbx_seq_one_letter_code
_entity_poly.pdbx_strand_id
1 'polypeptide(L)'
;MPFERFNDDIDDSTWKRRLKLGFNTAWSRSTYQKLLSLIRTTKPDLVHFHNTFPLISPSAYAACKESGVPVVQTLHNFRFICPEAMLMRDGRPCEECVGKYPWRALRHRCYRGSLLATGALTWMIARNHWLGVYEEQV
;
A
#
# COMPACT_ATOMS: atom_id res chain seq x y z
N MET A 1 20.06 2.52 7.89
CA MET A 1 19.67 3.85 7.37
C MET A 1 18.17 3.85 7.11
N PRO A 2 17.39 4.84 7.60
CA PRO A 2 15.96 4.93 7.34
C PRO A 2 15.65 5.48 5.94
N PHE A 3 14.61 4.93 5.28
CA PHE A 3 14.02 5.47 4.05
C PHE A 3 12.56 5.83 4.35
N GLU A 4 12.29 7.11 4.52
CA GLU A 4 11.01 7.61 5.00
C GLU A 4 10.31 8.50 3.96
N ARG A 5 8.98 8.47 3.99
CA ARG A 5 8.11 9.33 3.18
C ARG A 5 6.97 9.81 4.06
N PHE A 6 6.67 11.09 3.99
CA PHE A 6 5.61 11.71 4.80
C PHE A 6 4.39 11.99 3.94
N ASN A 7 3.19 11.84 4.50
CA ASN A 7 1.95 12.14 3.77
C ASN A 7 1.86 13.62 3.34
N ASP A 8 2.60 14.52 3.98
CA ASP A 8 2.67 15.93 3.60
C ASP A 8 3.37 16.14 2.24
N ASP A 9 4.09 15.13 1.73
CA ASP A 9 4.61 15.10 0.35
C ASP A 9 3.48 14.91 -0.70
N ILE A 10 2.24 14.65 -0.27
CA ILE A 10 1.09 14.44 -1.14
C ILE A 10 0.48 15.79 -1.52
N ASP A 11 0.77 16.24 -2.73
CA ASP A 11 0.06 17.36 -3.34
C ASP A 11 -1.19 16.86 -4.08
N ASP A 12 -2.36 16.98 -3.45
CA ASP A 12 -3.66 16.54 -4.00
C ASP A 12 -4.55 17.70 -4.49
N SER A 13 -3.97 18.90 -4.64
CA SER A 13 -4.64 20.15 -5.02
C SER A 13 -5.41 20.08 -6.35
N THR A 14 -4.99 19.20 -7.27
CA THR A 14 -5.53 19.08 -8.63
C THR A 14 -5.95 17.66 -8.95
N TRP A 15 -7.01 17.47 -9.74
CA TRP A 15 -7.51 16.16 -10.16
C TRP A 15 -6.46 15.29 -10.88
N LYS A 16 -5.60 15.88 -11.73
CA LYS A 16 -4.48 15.19 -12.39
C LYS A 16 -3.49 14.62 -11.37
N ARG A 17 -3.23 15.36 -10.29
CA ARG A 17 -2.33 14.95 -9.22
C ARG A 17 -2.95 13.87 -8.33
N ARG A 18 -4.26 13.92 -8.08
CA ARG A 18 -5.02 12.84 -7.42
C ARG A 18 -4.97 11.53 -8.20
N LEU A 19 -5.09 11.58 -9.53
CA LEU A 19 -4.92 10.41 -10.38
C LEU A 19 -3.48 9.89 -10.33
N LYS A 20 -2.49 10.77 -10.46
CA LYS A 20 -1.06 10.41 -10.35
C LYS A 20 -0.72 9.79 -8.99
N LEU A 21 -1.30 10.31 -7.91
CA LEU A 21 -1.19 9.74 -6.57
C LEU A 21 -1.76 8.33 -6.55
N GLY A 22 -2.98 8.11 -7.05
CA GLY A 22 -3.60 6.78 -7.13
C GLY A 22 -2.75 5.77 -7.90
N PHE A 23 -2.18 6.16 -9.05
CA PHE A 23 -1.26 5.29 -9.80
C PHE A 23 0.03 5.00 -9.03
N ASN A 24 0.66 6.01 -8.45
CA ASN A 24 1.89 5.84 -7.66
C ASN A 24 1.65 4.97 -6.42
N THR A 25 0.46 5.06 -5.82
CA THR A 25 0.04 4.25 -4.68
C THR A 25 -0.12 2.78 -5.04
N ALA A 26 -0.60 2.47 -6.24
CA ALA A 26 -0.69 1.10 -6.71
C ALA A 26 0.68 0.55 -7.16
N TRP A 27 1.49 1.38 -7.83
CA TRP A 27 2.86 1.04 -8.22
C TRP A 27 3.68 2.30 -8.52
N SER A 28 4.70 2.56 -7.71
CA SER A 28 5.65 3.65 -7.95
C SER A 28 6.94 3.12 -8.56
N ARG A 29 7.14 3.36 -9.87
CA ARG A 29 8.43 3.07 -10.55
C ARG A 29 9.58 3.87 -9.93
N SER A 30 9.29 5.08 -9.45
CA SER A 30 10.29 5.94 -8.81
C SER A 30 10.76 5.36 -7.46
N THR A 31 9.84 4.80 -6.67
CA THR A 31 10.17 4.16 -5.39
C THR A 31 10.95 2.88 -5.64
N TYR A 32 10.52 2.08 -6.60
CA TYR A 32 11.22 0.87 -7.01
C TYR A 32 12.70 1.14 -7.32
N GLN A 33 12.97 2.08 -8.22
CA GLN A 33 14.33 2.40 -8.65
C GLN A 33 15.19 2.96 -7.51
N LYS A 34 14.62 3.86 -6.70
CA LYS A 34 15.32 4.42 -5.53
C LYS A 34 15.68 3.35 -4.52
N LEU A 35 14.74 2.46 -4.21
CA LEU A 35 14.96 1.40 -3.24
C LEU A 35 15.96 0.37 -3.77
N LEU A 36 15.86 -0.01 -5.05
CA LEU A 36 16.82 -0.89 -5.70
C LEU A 36 18.25 -0.32 -5.67
N SER A 37 18.38 0.98 -5.97
CA SER A 37 19.66 1.68 -5.86
C SER A 37 20.19 1.68 -4.43
N LEU A 38 19.32 1.92 -3.44
CA LEU A 38 19.69 1.96 -2.03
C LEU A 38 20.14 0.57 -1.55
N ILE A 39 19.40 -0.48 -1.88
CA ILE A 39 19.75 -1.86 -1.53
C ILE A 39 21.10 -2.25 -2.13
N ARG A 40 21.36 -1.87 -3.39
CA ARG A 40 22.65 -2.17 -4.05
C ARG A 40 23.84 -1.45 -3.38
N THR A 41 23.64 -0.24 -2.87
CA THR A 41 24.72 0.53 -2.23
C THR A 41 24.93 0.16 -0.77
N THR A 42 23.86 -0.01 -0.01
CA THR A 42 23.94 -0.28 1.44
C THR A 42 24.04 -1.75 1.77
N LYS A 43 23.65 -2.64 0.84
CA LYS A 43 23.65 -4.10 0.99
C LYS A 43 23.07 -4.55 2.34
N PRO A 44 21.81 -4.18 2.64
CA PRO A 44 21.19 -4.52 3.92
C PRO A 44 20.89 -6.01 4.00
N ASP A 45 21.07 -6.60 5.17
CA ASP A 45 20.67 -7.99 5.44
C ASP A 45 19.15 -8.15 5.60
N LEU A 46 18.44 -7.07 5.92
CA LEU A 46 16.99 -7.05 6.15
C LEU A 46 16.41 -5.65 5.86
N VAL A 47 15.20 -5.61 5.33
CA VAL A 47 14.39 -4.37 5.23
C VAL A 47 13.17 -4.45 6.13
N HIS A 48 12.94 -3.42 6.94
CA HIS A 48 11.78 -3.32 7.83
C HIS A 48 10.85 -2.20 7.38
N PHE A 49 9.63 -2.53 6.98
CA PHE A 49 8.59 -1.58 6.61
C PHE A 49 7.55 -1.39 7.71
N HIS A 50 7.04 -0.16 7.85
CA HIS A 50 6.03 0.20 8.84
C HIS A 50 4.69 0.60 8.21
N ASN A 51 4.72 1.27 7.05
CA ASN A 51 3.53 1.51 6.23
C ASN A 51 4.01 1.89 4.83
N THR A 52 3.52 1.21 3.79
CA THR A 52 3.93 1.50 2.41
C THR A 52 2.93 2.38 1.67
N PHE A 53 1.73 2.58 2.24
CA PHE A 53 0.70 3.44 1.67
C PHE A 53 0.90 4.90 2.08
N PRO A 54 0.67 5.90 1.19
CA PRO A 54 0.36 5.82 -0.25
C PRO A 54 1.59 6.03 -1.16
N LEU A 55 2.75 6.37 -0.59
CA LEU A 55 3.88 6.93 -1.34
C LEU A 55 4.98 5.92 -1.69
N ILE A 56 5.14 4.88 -0.86
CA ILE A 56 6.16 3.85 -1.07
C ILE A 56 5.64 2.79 -2.04
N SER A 57 4.35 2.46 -1.92
CA SER A 57 3.62 1.51 -2.76
C SER A 57 4.13 0.06 -2.67
N PRO A 58 3.40 -0.91 -3.25
CA PRO A 58 3.83 -2.30 -3.35
C PRO A 58 5.15 -2.51 -4.10
N SER A 59 5.63 -1.52 -4.87
CA SER A 59 6.86 -1.65 -5.64
C SER A 59 8.12 -1.76 -4.77
N ALA A 60 8.07 -1.29 -3.52
CA ALA A 60 9.17 -1.46 -2.57
C ALA A 60 9.46 -2.95 -2.30
N TYR A 61 8.41 -3.74 -2.06
CA TYR A 61 8.49 -5.18 -1.89
C TYR A 61 9.09 -5.88 -3.11
N ALA A 62 8.73 -5.44 -4.32
CA ALA A 62 9.29 -5.99 -5.55
C ALA A 62 10.79 -5.71 -5.69
N ALA A 63 11.27 -4.53 -5.28
CA ALA A 63 12.70 -4.21 -5.30
C ALA A 63 13.50 -5.04 -4.27
N CYS A 64 12.93 -5.29 -3.09
CA CYS A 64 13.52 -6.21 -2.10
C CYS A 64 13.59 -7.64 -2.63
N LYS A 65 12.50 -8.12 -3.25
CA LYS A 65 12.44 -9.46 -3.87
C LYS A 65 13.47 -9.63 -4.98
N GLU A 66 13.59 -8.67 -5.90
CA GLU A 66 14.61 -8.70 -6.95
C GLU A 66 16.02 -8.77 -6.37
N SER A 67 16.25 -8.08 -5.25
CA SER A 67 17.55 -8.03 -4.59
C SER A 67 17.84 -9.21 -3.66
N GLY A 68 16.87 -10.12 -3.48
CA GLY A 68 16.99 -11.25 -2.54
C GLY A 68 17.09 -10.84 -1.07
N VAL A 69 16.63 -9.63 -0.71
CA VAL A 69 16.70 -9.13 0.66
C VAL A 69 15.40 -9.44 1.40
N PRO A 70 15.44 -10.12 2.56
CA PRO A 70 14.24 -10.43 3.33
C PRO A 70 13.57 -9.17 3.87
N VAL A 71 12.26 -9.27 4.10
CA VAL A 71 11.42 -8.13 4.52
C VAL A 71 10.67 -8.48 5.81
N VAL A 72 10.66 -7.55 6.76
CA VAL A 72 9.74 -7.54 7.90
C VAL A 72 8.78 -6.37 7.72
N GLN A 73 7.48 -6.61 7.96
CA GLN A 73 6.45 -5.56 7.89
C GLN A 73 5.70 -5.46 9.23
N THR A 74 5.78 -4.29 9.87
CA THR A 74 4.92 -3.95 11.01
C THR A 74 3.59 -3.41 10.52
N LEU A 75 2.49 -4.06 10.88
CA LEU A 75 1.15 -3.59 10.52
C LEU A 75 0.65 -2.55 11.51
N HIS A 76 0.69 -1.27 11.14
CA HIS A 76 0.04 -0.19 11.91
C HIS A 76 -1.46 -0.10 11.67
N ASN A 77 -1.96 -0.73 10.60
CA ASN A 77 -3.36 -0.81 10.24
C ASN A 77 -3.60 -2.00 9.30
N PHE A 78 -4.87 -2.30 9.03
CA PHE A 78 -5.35 -3.38 8.18
C PHE A 78 -5.57 -2.94 6.72
N ARG A 79 -4.82 -1.95 6.21
CA ARG A 79 -5.00 -1.44 4.83
C ARG A 79 -4.78 -2.51 3.76
N PHE A 80 -4.00 -3.55 4.06
CA PHE A 80 -3.85 -4.71 3.15
C PHE A 80 -5.11 -5.56 3.03
N ILE A 81 -6.11 -5.37 3.89
CA ILE A 81 -7.34 -6.15 3.90
C ILE A 81 -8.54 -5.23 3.59
N CYS A 82 -8.56 -4.04 4.17
CA CYS A 82 -9.71 -3.14 4.14
C CYS A 82 -9.34 -1.74 3.64
N PRO A 83 -10.06 -1.17 2.66
CA PRO A 83 -9.88 0.21 2.23
C PRO A 83 -9.99 1.26 3.35
N GLU A 84 -10.79 1.01 4.38
CA GLU A 84 -10.94 1.89 5.55
C GLU A 84 -9.72 1.83 6.49
N ALA A 85 -8.97 0.72 6.46
CA ALA A 85 -7.75 0.43 7.21
C ALA A 85 -7.91 0.02 8.68
N MET A 86 -8.97 0.37 9.38
CA MET A 86 -9.12 0.06 10.81
C MET A 86 -10.07 -1.10 11.08
N LEU A 87 -10.72 -1.64 10.05
CA LEU A 87 -11.80 -2.63 10.19
C LEU A 87 -12.94 -2.08 11.05
N MET A 88 -13.23 -0.78 10.89
CA MET A 88 -14.29 -0.09 11.61
C MET A 88 -15.31 0.47 10.63
N ARG A 89 -16.58 0.48 11.04
CA ARG A 89 -17.66 1.14 10.30
C ARG A 89 -18.71 1.62 11.30
N ASP A 90 -19.11 2.88 11.22
CA ASP A 90 -20.12 3.48 12.10
C ASP A 90 -19.81 3.29 13.60
N GLY A 91 -18.53 3.39 13.99
CA GLY A 91 -18.09 3.25 15.38
C GLY A 91 -18.05 1.81 15.93
N ARG A 92 -18.30 0.80 15.10
CA ARG A 92 -18.24 -0.62 15.48
C ARG A 92 -17.25 -1.41 14.62
N PRO A 93 -16.72 -2.54 15.13
CA PRO A 93 -15.94 -3.48 14.34
C PRO A 93 -16.68 -3.97 13.10
N CYS A 94 -15.96 -4.10 11.99
CA CYS A 94 -16.47 -4.50 10.69
C CYS A 94 -15.48 -5.44 10.00
N GLU A 95 -15.88 -6.70 9.85
CA GLU A 95 -15.05 -7.76 9.27
C GLU A 95 -15.53 -8.20 7.87
N GLU A 96 -16.42 -7.44 7.25
CA GLU A 96 -17.05 -7.84 5.98
C GLU A 96 -16.06 -8.11 4.84
N CYS A 97 -14.87 -7.50 4.88
CA CYS A 97 -13.81 -7.68 3.89
C CYS A 97 -12.72 -8.69 4.32
N VAL A 98 -12.76 -9.20 5.56
CA VAL A 98 -11.74 -10.12 6.07
C VAL A 98 -11.86 -11.48 5.37
N GLY A 99 -10.73 -11.99 4.87
CA GLY A 99 -10.67 -13.26 4.13
C GLY A 99 -11.45 -13.27 2.81
N LYS A 100 -11.84 -12.10 2.29
CA LYS A 100 -12.70 -11.96 1.11
C LYS A 100 -12.20 -10.84 0.22
N TYR A 101 -12.66 -10.83 -1.04
CA TYR A 101 -12.46 -9.69 -1.92
C TYR A 101 -13.17 -8.43 -1.36
N PRO A 102 -12.48 -7.28 -1.20
CA PRO A 102 -13.01 -6.10 -0.49
C PRO A 102 -14.03 -5.27 -1.30
N TRP A 103 -14.88 -5.91 -2.13
CA TRP A 103 -15.89 -5.20 -2.94
C TRP A 103 -16.99 -4.57 -2.08
N ARG A 104 -17.27 -5.13 -0.89
CA ARG A 104 -18.26 -4.60 0.05
C ARG A 104 -17.89 -3.18 0.50
N ALA A 105 -16.60 -2.85 0.54
CA ALA A 105 -16.15 -1.48 0.81
C ALA A 105 -16.69 -0.46 -0.21
N LEU A 106 -16.91 -0.85 -1.48
CA LEU A 106 -17.49 0.01 -2.51
C LEU A 106 -18.93 0.40 -2.17
N ARG A 107 -19.74 -0.60 -1.75
CA ARG A 107 -21.13 -0.40 -1.35
C ARG A 107 -21.26 0.66 -0.26
N HIS A 108 -20.30 0.67 0.67
CA HIS A 108 -20.30 1.57 1.83
C HIS A 108 -19.43 2.82 1.64
N ARG A 109 -18.77 2.99 0.48
CA ARG A 109 -17.86 4.13 0.21
C ARG A 109 -16.84 4.34 1.34
N CYS A 110 -16.28 3.23 1.82
CA CYS A 110 -15.50 3.13 3.06
C CYS A 110 -14.28 4.05 3.15
N TYR A 111 -13.79 4.60 2.02
CA TYR A 111 -12.68 5.54 2.03
C TYR A 111 -13.15 6.97 1.72
N ARG A 112 -13.10 7.83 2.74
CA ARG A 112 -13.48 9.26 2.68
C ARG A 112 -14.87 9.52 2.05
N GLY A 113 -15.80 8.58 2.16
CA GLY A 113 -17.14 8.68 1.55
C GLY A 113 -17.15 8.68 0.02
N SER A 114 -16.00 8.44 -0.63
CA SER A 114 -15.84 8.53 -2.08
C SER A 114 -15.80 7.16 -2.72
N LEU A 115 -16.74 6.91 -3.65
CA LEU A 115 -16.81 5.64 -4.37
C LEU A 115 -15.57 5.42 -5.24
N LEU A 116 -15.11 6.45 -5.95
CA LEU A 116 -13.94 6.36 -6.82
C LEU A 116 -12.66 6.09 -6.02
N ALA A 117 -12.48 6.80 -4.90
CA ALA A 117 -11.29 6.61 -4.07
C ALA A 117 -11.32 5.25 -3.36
N THR A 118 -12.49 4.82 -2.88
CA THR A 118 -12.66 3.46 -2.34
C THR A 118 -12.36 2.41 -3.41
N GLY A 119 -12.83 2.60 -4.65
CA GLY A 119 -12.57 1.66 -5.74
C GLY A 119 -11.10 1.56 -6.14
N ALA A 120 -10.37 2.65 -6.14
CA ALA A 120 -8.93 2.62 -6.36
C ALA A 120 -8.21 1.78 -5.28
N LEU A 121 -8.62 1.91 -4.01
CA LEU A 121 -8.05 1.10 -2.92
C LEU A 121 -8.48 -0.37 -2.99
N THR A 122 -9.74 -0.65 -3.24
CA THR A 122 -10.25 -2.02 -3.44
C THR A 122 -9.48 -2.71 -4.55
N TRP A 123 -9.28 -2.04 -5.69
CA TRP A 123 -8.50 -2.57 -6.82
C TRP A 123 -7.03 -2.80 -6.44
N MET A 124 -6.39 -1.83 -5.78
CA MET A 124 -5.00 -1.97 -5.32
C MET A 124 -4.84 -3.18 -4.40
N ILE A 125 -5.71 -3.31 -3.37
CA ILE A 125 -5.68 -4.41 -2.42
C ILE A 125 -5.84 -5.74 -3.15
N ALA A 126 -6.90 -5.86 -3.96
CA ALA A 126 -7.18 -7.08 -4.70
C ALA A 126 -6.03 -7.47 -5.65
N ARG A 127 -5.44 -6.49 -6.35
CA ARG A 127 -4.29 -6.71 -7.22
C ARG A 127 -3.09 -7.24 -6.45
N ASN A 128 -2.79 -6.67 -5.27
CA ASN A 128 -1.62 -7.08 -4.49
C ASN A 128 -1.78 -8.48 -3.88
N HIS A 129 -3.00 -8.83 -3.45
CA HIS A 129 -3.34 -10.20 -3.04
C HIS A 129 -3.20 -11.17 -4.19
N TRP A 130 -3.75 -10.86 -5.36
CA TRP A 130 -3.65 -11.72 -6.55
C TRP A 130 -2.21 -11.93 -7.02
N LEU A 131 -1.37 -10.90 -6.92
CA LEU A 131 0.06 -10.98 -7.25
C LEU A 131 0.90 -11.62 -6.14
N GLY A 132 0.30 -12.09 -5.04
CA GLY A 132 1.02 -12.74 -3.94
C GLY A 132 2.07 -11.84 -3.27
N VAL A 133 1.93 -10.51 -3.39
CA VAL A 133 2.97 -9.55 -2.94
C VAL A 133 3.30 -9.74 -1.46
N TYR A 134 2.32 -10.16 -0.66
CA TYR A 134 2.46 -10.36 0.78
C TYR A 134 2.67 -11.82 1.19
N GLU A 135 2.34 -12.79 0.32
CA GLU A 135 2.42 -14.23 0.65
C GLU A 135 3.79 -14.82 0.33
N GLU A 136 4.48 -14.29 -0.68
CA GLU A 136 5.79 -14.82 -1.12
C GLU A 136 6.99 -14.18 -0.41
N GLN A 137 6.76 -13.32 0.59
CA GLN A 137 7.81 -12.48 1.20
C GLN A 137 8.00 -12.71 2.70
N VAL A 138 7.34 -13.74 3.26
CA VAL A 138 7.50 -14.21 4.64
C VAL A 138 8.18 -15.57 4.63
#